data_AF-A0A7W1GGJ1-F1
#
_entry.id   AF-A0A7W1GGJ1-F1
#
_cell.length_a   1.000
_cell.length_b   1.000
_cell.length_c   1.000
_cell.angle_alpha   90.00
_cell.angle_beta   90.00
_cell.angle_gamma   90.00
#
_symmetry.space_group_name_H-M   'P 1'
#
loop_
_entity.id
_entity.type
_entity.pdbx_description
1 polymer ?
#
loop_
_entity_poly.entity_id
_entity_poly.type
_entity_poly.pdbx_seq_one_letter_code
_entity_poly.pdbx_strand_id
1 'polypeptide(L)'
;MESERQVTSPGKPTVSRQLAQKVTPADLRFDQESSTAVISSAQKFIIPVPAFNKGGEPLVYPEGHERARQQILDYQGKPVGKRGLVFLNAKDQSWQAVQGDGQGVIIINEVTQDQAEMLHKKVQEFQENSNDLTLDQLKKVLDYARSQLKLNDMYNSTRSFIKSKMSPVTAGERPHVNGEKIEAFGLMKRDDRDVCQAVFVPGSFVFEGPAATPQVFENGGVIVKQGEDVRGVQPEVFVRTYKFKDGRPVTSPAKDLKAQGD
;
A
#
# COMPACT_ATOMS: atom_id res chain seq x y z
N MET A 1 -50.44 -0.26 35.94
CA MET A 1 -49.94 -1.62 35.65
C MET A 1 -49.98 -1.79 34.16
N GLU A 2 -48.87 -1.52 33.48
CA GLU A 2 -48.63 -1.98 32.12
C GLU A 2 -47.11 -1.96 31.91
N SER A 3 -46.63 -3.09 31.42
CA SER A 3 -45.25 -3.57 31.48
C SER A 3 -44.40 -3.01 30.35
N GLU A 4 -43.20 -2.54 30.67
CA GLU A 4 -42.11 -2.31 29.72
C GLU A 4 -41.73 -3.63 29.02
N ARG A 5 -41.78 -3.64 27.69
CA ARG A 5 -41.09 -4.66 26.87
C ARG A 5 -39.79 -4.05 26.37
N GLN A 6 -38.68 -4.52 26.93
CA GLN A 6 -37.35 -4.33 26.38
C GLN A 6 -37.26 -5.03 25.01
N VAL A 7 -36.96 -4.26 23.97
CA VAL A 7 -36.56 -4.78 22.66
C VAL A 7 -35.08 -5.09 22.74
N THR A 8 -34.74 -6.38 22.86
CA THR A 8 -33.35 -6.87 22.75
C THR A 8 -32.90 -6.76 21.30
N SER A 9 -31.84 -5.98 21.08
CA SER A 9 -31.12 -5.90 19.80
C SER A 9 -30.54 -7.27 19.43
N PRO A 10 -30.59 -7.72 18.17
CA PRO A 10 -29.96 -8.97 17.77
C PRO A 10 -28.44 -8.82 17.83
N GLY A 11 -27.81 -9.63 18.67
CA GLY A 11 -26.37 -9.66 18.86
C GLY A 11 -25.63 -9.96 17.55
N LYS A 12 -24.53 -9.25 17.33
CA LYS A 12 -23.53 -9.62 16.31
C LYS A 12 -23.05 -11.05 16.60
N PRO A 13 -23.06 -11.98 15.61
CA PRO A 13 -22.52 -13.30 15.84
C PRO A 13 -21.00 -13.19 16.04
N THR A 14 -20.58 -13.44 17.27
CA THR A 14 -19.18 -13.63 17.63
C THR A 14 -18.86 -15.07 17.26
N VAL A 15 -18.39 -15.32 16.04
CA VAL A 15 -17.85 -16.63 15.69
C VAL A 15 -16.62 -16.86 16.56
N SER A 16 -16.66 -17.93 17.35
CA SER A 16 -15.58 -18.31 18.26
C SER A 16 -14.27 -18.51 17.49
N ARG A 17 -13.24 -17.76 17.86
CA ARG A 17 -11.84 -17.93 17.42
C ARG A 17 -11.28 -19.35 17.65
N GLN A 18 -12.00 -20.25 18.33
CA GLN A 18 -11.49 -21.54 18.79
C GLN A 18 -11.59 -22.69 17.76
N LEU A 19 -12.15 -22.50 16.57
CA LEU A 19 -12.28 -23.58 15.55
C LEU A 19 -11.67 -23.27 14.17
N ALA A 20 -11.15 -22.06 13.95
CA ALA A 20 -10.52 -21.73 12.67
C ALA A 20 -9.12 -22.35 12.58
N GLN A 21 -8.83 -23.02 11.47
CA GLN A 21 -7.50 -23.58 11.18
C GLN A 21 -6.45 -22.48 11.25
N LYS A 22 -5.31 -22.75 11.90
CA LYS A 22 -4.15 -21.84 11.83
C LYS A 22 -3.34 -22.15 10.58
N VAL A 23 -2.94 -21.09 9.86
CA VAL A 23 -2.09 -21.19 8.68
C VAL A 23 -0.92 -20.24 8.85
N THR A 24 0.29 -20.74 8.64
CA THR A 24 1.54 -19.99 8.66
C THR A 24 2.19 -20.01 7.28
N PRO A 25 3.16 -19.11 7.00
CA PRO A 25 3.92 -19.18 5.75
C PRO A 25 4.60 -20.53 5.51
N ALA A 26 4.96 -21.28 6.55
CA ALA A 26 5.61 -22.58 6.45
C ALA A 26 4.67 -23.69 5.96
N ASP A 27 3.35 -23.51 6.11
CA ASP A 27 2.33 -24.48 5.68
C ASP A 27 2.01 -24.35 4.18
N LEU A 28 2.58 -23.35 3.49
CA LEU A 28 2.18 -22.96 2.14
C LEU A 28 3.30 -23.18 1.12
N ARG A 29 2.92 -23.61 -0.07
CA ARG A 29 3.84 -23.80 -1.20
C ARG A 29 3.67 -22.71 -2.25
N PHE A 30 4.75 -22.01 -2.54
CA PHE A 30 4.81 -20.89 -3.51
C PHE A 30 5.68 -21.20 -4.73
N ASP A 31 5.98 -22.48 -4.97
CA ASP A 31 6.59 -22.92 -6.22
C ASP A 31 5.60 -22.81 -7.40
N GLN A 32 6.13 -22.83 -8.63
CA GLN A 32 5.33 -22.64 -9.84
C GLN A 32 4.22 -23.69 -10.01
N GLU A 33 4.38 -24.88 -9.43
CA GLU A 33 3.40 -25.97 -9.52
C GLU A 33 2.25 -25.78 -8.51
N SER A 34 2.52 -25.10 -7.40
CA SER A 34 1.59 -24.98 -6.26
C SER A 34 0.99 -23.59 -6.09
N SER A 35 1.50 -22.57 -6.81
CA SER A 35 0.96 -21.21 -6.78
C SER A 35 0.67 -20.62 -8.17
N THR A 36 -0.05 -19.49 -8.15
CA THR A 36 -0.40 -18.72 -9.33
C THR A 36 0.40 -17.42 -9.39
N ALA A 37 1.06 -17.17 -10.53
CA ALA A 37 1.80 -15.92 -10.76
C ALA A 37 0.86 -14.74 -11.02
N VAL A 38 0.95 -13.71 -10.18
CA VAL A 38 0.10 -12.51 -10.24
C VAL A 38 0.91 -11.23 -10.11
N ILE A 39 0.32 -10.11 -10.51
CA ILE A 39 0.90 -8.77 -10.38
C ILE A 39 -0.16 -7.85 -9.77
N SER A 40 0.26 -6.91 -8.93
CA SER A 40 -0.63 -5.84 -8.45
C SER A 40 -1.17 -5.02 -9.63
N SER A 41 -2.48 -5.03 -9.84
CA SER A 41 -3.17 -4.16 -10.79
C SER A 41 -3.46 -2.77 -10.23
N ALA A 42 -3.40 -2.59 -8.91
CA ALA A 42 -3.63 -1.29 -8.26
C ALA A 42 -2.72 -0.19 -8.82
N GLN A 43 -3.36 0.86 -9.34
CA GLN A 43 -2.70 2.08 -9.81
C GLN A 43 -2.23 2.91 -8.62
N LYS A 44 -1.10 3.59 -8.80
CA LYS A 44 -0.38 4.30 -7.74
C LYS A 44 0.07 5.64 -8.26
N PHE A 45 -0.14 6.71 -7.49
CA PHE A 45 0.42 8.01 -7.83
C PHE A 45 1.74 8.19 -7.09
N ILE A 46 2.79 8.50 -7.84
CA ILE A 46 4.14 8.66 -7.30
C ILE A 46 4.46 10.15 -7.22
N ILE A 47 4.94 10.59 -6.05
CA ILE A 47 5.45 11.94 -5.85
C ILE A 47 6.91 11.83 -5.43
N PRO A 48 7.87 12.36 -6.21
CA PRO A 48 9.26 12.39 -5.79
C PRO A 48 9.42 13.29 -4.56
N VAL A 49 10.30 12.90 -3.64
CA VAL A 49 10.69 13.76 -2.52
C VAL A 49 11.93 14.55 -2.94
N PRO A 50 11.86 15.89 -2.98
CA PRO A 50 13.01 16.73 -3.31
C PRO A 50 14.18 16.61 -2.33
N ALA A 51 15.36 17.04 -2.79
CA ALA A 51 16.46 17.32 -1.88
C ALA A 51 16.15 18.64 -1.13
N PHE A 52 15.65 18.55 0.10
CA PHE A 52 15.25 19.72 0.85
C PHE A 52 16.45 20.51 1.36
N ASN A 53 16.30 21.84 1.47
CA ASN A 53 17.27 22.66 2.17
C ASN A 53 17.43 22.17 3.62
N LYS A 54 18.68 21.95 4.06
CA LYS A 54 19.03 21.32 5.35
C LYS A 54 18.41 19.93 5.57
N GLY A 55 18.01 19.24 4.50
CA GLY A 55 17.48 17.88 4.51
C GLY A 55 16.05 17.73 5.03
N GLY A 56 15.28 18.80 5.25
CA GLY A 56 13.88 18.71 5.72
C GLY A 56 13.75 18.76 7.24
N GLU A 57 12.77 18.07 7.82
CA GLU A 57 12.51 18.01 9.27
C GLU A 57 13.08 16.75 9.93
N PRO A 58 13.25 16.68 11.27
CA PRO A 58 13.69 15.46 11.95
C PRO A 58 12.75 14.26 11.67
N LEU A 59 13.31 13.10 11.31
CA LEU A 59 12.55 11.88 11.05
C LEU A 59 12.23 11.10 12.33
N VAL A 60 11.41 11.71 13.17
CA VAL A 60 10.99 11.18 14.47
C VAL A 60 9.46 11.21 14.59
N TYR A 61 8.91 10.39 15.49
CA TYR A 61 7.49 10.48 15.80
C TYR A 61 7.13 11.89 16.31
N PRO A 62 5.98 12.44 15.88
CA PRO A 62 5.58 13.80 16.26
C PRO A 62 5.22 13.90 17.74
N GLU A 63 5.12 15.14 18.21
CA GLU A 63 4.65 15.42 19.57
C GLU A 63 3.22 14.89 19.78
N GLY A 64 2.93 14.42 21.00
CA GLY A 64 1.66 13.79 21.35
C GLY A 64 1.54 12.30 21.01
N HIS A 65 2.49 11.73 20.26
CA HIS A 65 2.57 10.27 20.06
C HIS A 65 3.27 9.58 21.24
N GLU A 66 2.89 8.34 21.58
CA GLU A 66 3.51 7.58 22.69
C GLU A 66 5.03 7.39 22.52
N ARG A 67 5.48 7.38 21.25
CA ARG A 67 6.89 7.27 20.83
C ARG A 67 7.51 8.61 20.44
N ALA A 68 6.93 9.75 20.83
CA ALA A 68 7.38 11.08 20.42
C ALA A 68 8.91 11.23 20.53
N ARG A 69 9.52 11.86 19.52
CA ARG A 69 10.98 12.08 19.38
C ARG A 69 11.84 10.82 19.16
N GLN A 70 11.27 9.62 19.22
CA GLN A 70 11.97 8.41 18.80
C GLN A 70 12.05 8.35 17.27
N GLN A 71 13.08 7.69 16.73
CA GLN A 71 13.25 7.50 15.29
C GLN A 71 12.15 6.64 14.69
N ILE A 72 11.69 7.02 13.51
CA ILE A 72 10.82 6.18 12.68
C ILE A 72 11.71 5.16 11.95
N LEU A 73 11.30 3.89 12.02
CA LEU A 73 12.01 2.76 11.46
C LEU A 73 11.35 2.31 10.14
N ASP A 74 12.14 1.75 9.24
CA ASP A 74 11.66 1.06 8.05
C ASP A 74 11.08 -0.32 8.41
N TYR A 75 10.59 -1.04 7.40
CA TYR A 75 10.01 -2.37 7.57
C TYR A 75 11.02 -3.43 8.06
N GLN A 76 12.34 -3.18 7.95
CA GLN A 76 13.39 -4.04 8.48
C GLN A 76 13.78 -3.67 9.91
N GLY A 77 13.12 -2.68 10.52
CA GLY A 77 13.44 -2.18 11.86
C GLY A 77 14.68 -1.27 11.90
N LYS A 78 15.14 -0.74 10.75
CA LYS A 78 16.28 0.18 10.69
C LYS A 78 15.81 1.62 10.62
N PRO A 79 16.53 2.59 11.20
CA PRO A 79 16.17 4.01 11.06
C PRO A 79 16.11 4.44 9.60
N VAL A 80 15.02 5.10 9.19
CA VAL A 80 14.84 5.57 7.81
C VAL A 80 15.90 6.61 7.42
N GLY A 81 16.32 7.44 8.37
CA GLY A 81 17.32 8.49 8.18
C GLY A 81 17.27 9.52 9.32
N LYS A 82 17.95 10.66 9.15
CA LYS A 82 17.95 11.74 10.16
C LYS A 82 16.95 12.86 9.86
N ARG A 83 16.84 13.27 8.60
CA ARG A 83 15.99 14.39 8.18
C ARG A 83 15.27 14.10 6.86
N GLY A 84 14.06 14.65 6.71
CA GLY A 84 13.28 14.56 5.49
C GLY A 84 11.85 15.02 5.69
N LEU A 85 10.89 14.13 5.43
CA LEU A 85 9.47 14.34 5.65
C LEU A 85 8.90 13.23 6.53
N VAL A 86 8.08 13.61 7.51
CA VAL A 86 7.22 12.72 8.28
C VAL A 86 5.77 12.92 7.85
N PHE A 87 5.03 11.82 7.63
CA PHE A 87 3.62 11.87 7.23
C PHE A 87 2.85 10.67 7.78
N LEU A 88 1.52 10.78 7.85
CA LEU A 88 0.65 9.73 8.37
C LEU A 88 0.07 8.91 7.21
N ASN A 89 0.31 7.59 7.23
CA ASN A 89 -0.54 6.64 6.51
C ASN A 89 -1.84 6.48 7.31
N ALA A 90 -2.91 7.09 6.82
CA ALA A 90 -4.19 7.10 7.53
C ALA A 90 -4.95 5.77 7.40
N LYS A 91 -4.63 4.92 6.41
CA LYS A 91 -5.21 3.58 6.31
C LYS A 91 -4.72 2.67 7.43
N ASP A 92 -3.42 2.71 7.70
CA ASP A 92 -2.78 1.84 8.70
C ASP A 92 -2.58 2.53 10.06
N GLN A 93 -2.98 3.81 10.18
CA GLN A 93 -2.73 4.67 11.34
C GLN A 93 -1.25 4.67 11.76
N SER A 94 -0.35 4.69 10.77
CA SER A 94 1.09 4.57 10.98
C SER A 94 1.86 5.80 10.49
N TRP A 95 2.78 6.28 11.32
CA TRP A 95 3.71 7.34 10.93
C TRP A 95 4.79 6.77 10.02
N GLN A 96 4.90 7.35 8.83
CA GLN A 96 5.87 7.05 7.80
C GLN A 96 6.90 8.17 7.70
N ALA A 97 8.07 7.84 7.19
CA ALA A 97 9.16 8.79 7.00
C ALA A 97 9.86 8.55 5.67
N VAL A 98 10.39 9.61 5.08
CA VAL A 98 11.21 9.54 3.87
C VAL A 98 12.33 10.56 3.94
N GLN A 99 13.54 10.17 3.54
CA GLN A 99 14.69 11.07 3.54
C GLN A 99 14.50 12.22 2.54
N GLY A 100 14.92 13.42 2.95
CA GLY A 100 14.87 14.63 2.13
C GLY A 100 16.14 14.84 1.30
N ASP A 101 16.74 13.75 0.81
CA ASP A 101 18.01 13.72 0.06
C ASP A 101 17.83 13.65 -1.46
N GLY A 102 16.58 13.68 -1.93
CA GLY A 102 16.23 13.58 -3.34
C GLY A 102 16.05 12.15 -3.87
N GLN A 103 16.34 11.10 -3.08
CA GLN A 103 16.27 9.70 -3.54
C GLN A 103 14.95 9.02 -3.19
N GLY A 104 14.21 9.58 -2.24
CA GLY A 104 12.91 9.08 -1.80
C GLY A 104 11.76 9.41 -2.74
N VAL A 105 10.70 8.63 -2.63
CA VAL A 105 9.38 8.93 -3.22
C VAL A 105 8.29 8.63 -2.20
N ILE A 106 7.13 9.24 -2.41
CA ILE A 106 5.88 8.90 -1.73
C ILE A 106 5.00 8.19 -2.76
N ILE A 107 4.45 7.06 -2.35
CA ILE A 107 3.53 6.26 -3.14
C ILE A 107 2.16 6.40 -2.50
N ILE A 108 1.19 6.88 -3.27
CA ILE A 108 -0.23 6.91 -2.92
C ILE A 108 -0.90 5.75 -3.65
N ASN A 109 -1.55 4.84 -2.92
CA ASN A 109 -2.08 3.59 -3.47
C ASN A 109 -3.55 3.71 -3.90
N GLU A 110 -3.99 2.80 -4.78
CA GLU A 110 -5.38 2.71 -5.29
C GLU A 110 -5.92 4.04 -5.86
N VAL A 111 -5.09 4.76 -6.63
CA VAL A 111 -5.42 6.08 -7.21
C VAL A 111 -6.10 5.91 -8.57
N THR A 112 -7.23 6.57 -8.79
CA THR A 112 -7.89 6.63 -10.11
C THR A 112 -7.25 7.65 -11.04
N GLN A 113 -7.58 7.61 -12.34
CA GLN A 113 -7.10 8.60 -13.31
C GLN A 113 -7.52 10.02 -12.96
N ASP A 114 -8.80 10.25 -12.65
CA ASP A 114 -9.31 11.57 -12.25
C ASP A 114 -8.59 12.11 -11.00
N GLN A 115 -8.38 11.26 -9.99
CA GLN A 115 -7.63 11.64 -8.79
C GLN A 115 -6.17 11.97 -9.12
N ALA A 116 -5.54 11.22 -10.02
CA ALA A 116 -4.18 11.49 -10.47
C ALA A 116 -4.08 12.84 -11.18
N GLU A 117 -5.05 13.20 -12.01
CA GLU A 117 -5.11 14.52 -12.65
C GLU A 117 -5.27 15.65 -11.63
N MET A 118 -6.12 15.44 -10.61
CA MET A 118 -6.29 16.41 -9.53
C MET A 118 -5.01 16.58 -8.70
N LEU A 119 -4.30 15.49 -8.39
CA LEU A 119 -2.99 15.54 -7.72
C LEU A 119 -1.94 16.25 -8.56
N HIS A 120 -1.90 15.96 -9.86
CA HIS A 120 -0.99 16.59 -10.80
C HIS A 120 -1.21 18.10 -10.85
N LYS A 121 -2.46 18.54 -11.03
CA LYS A 121 -2.85 19.96 -10.96
C LYS A 121 -2.46 20.58 -9.63
N LYS A 122 -2.66 19.87 -8.52
CA LYS A 122 -2.31 20.37 -7.19
C LYS A 122 -0.81 20.61 -7.02
N VAL A 123 0.02 19.74 -7.60
CA VAL A 123 1.48 19.96 -7.63
C VAL A 123 1.82 21.18 -8.48
N GLN A 124 1.19 21.32 -9.65
CA GLN A 124 1.41 22.45 -10.57
C GLN A 124 0.97 23.82 -10.02
N GLU A 125 0.06 23.87 -9.05
CA GLU A 125 -0.22 25.10 -8.30
C GLU A 125 1.00 25.65 -7.54
N PHE A 126 1.97 24.79 -7.22
CA PHE A 126 3.16 25.15 -6.47
C PHE A 126 4.43 25.20 -7.33
N GLN A 127 4.64 24.18 -8.16
CA GLN A 127 5.85 24.04 -8.98
C GLN A 127 5.51 23.31 -10.28
N GLU A 128 6.14 23.73 -11.38
CA GLU A 128 6.05 23.01 -12.65
C GLU A 128 6.74 21.64 -12.55
N ASN A 129 7.90 21.59 -11.87
CA ASN A 129 8.65 20.38 -11.61
C ASN A 129 8.44 19.91 -10.17
N SER A 130 7.93 18.69 -9.99
CA SER A 130 7.69 18.12 -8.66
C SER A 130 8.97 17.92 -7.84
N ASN A 131 10.15 17.88 -8.49
CA ASN A 131 11.44 17.85 -7.80
C ASN A 131 11.81 19.16 -7.11
N ASP A 132 11.07 20.24 -7.36
CA ASP A 132 11.34 21.58 -6.80
C ASP A 132 10.39 21.95 -5.66
N LEU A 133 9.51 21.03 -5.24
CA LEU A 133 8.60 21.24 -4.12
C LEU A 133 9.38 21.50 -2.82
N THR A 134 8.99 22.53 -2.07
CA THR A 134 9.47 22.69 -0.69
C THR A 134 8.80 21.67 0.23
N LEU A 135 9.37 21.47 1.43
CA LEU A 135 8.78 20.59 2.44
C LEU A 135 7.32 20.95 2.74
N ASP A 136 7.03 22.24 2.91
CA ASP A 136 5.68 22.73 3.21
C ASP A 136 4.73 22.55 2.03
N GLN A 137 5.19 22.77 0.80
CA GLN A 137 4.39 22.52 -0.40
C GLN A 137 4.06 21.03 -0.55
N LEU A 138 5.05 20.14 -0.34
CA LEU A 138 4.82 18.70 -0.39
C LEU A 138 3.80 18.26 0.68
N LYS A 139 3.91 18.76 1.92
CA LYS A 139 2.92 18.51 2.97
C LYS A 139 1.51 18.95 2.57
N LYS A 140 1.35 20.11 1.93
CA LYS A 140 0.06 20.59 1.41
C LYS A 140 -0.50 19.69 0.32
N VAL A 141 0.34 19.13 -0.55
CA VAL A 141 -0.10 18.15 -1.56
C VAL A 141 -0.62 16.87 -0.89
N LEU A 142 0.09 16.35 0.12
CA LEU A 142 -0.34 15.16 0.86
C LEU A 142 -1.62 15.40 1.67
N ASP A 143 -1.74 16.57 2.30
CA ASP A 143 -2.95 16.94 3.01
C ASP A 143 -4.14 17.04 2.06
N TYR A 144 -3.97 17.65 0.88
CA TYR A 144 -4.99 17.69 -0.16
C TYR A 144 -5.41 16.27 -0.61
N ALA A 145 -4.44 15.41 -0.89
CA ALA A 145 -4.69 14.01 -1.27
C ALA A 145 -5.55 13.28 -0.23
N ARG A 146 -5.23 13.47 1.06
CA ARG A 146 -5.96 12.86 2.17
C ARG A 146 -7.34 13.50 2.38
N SER A 147 -7.39 14.82 2.54
CA SER A 147 -8.59 15.52 3.01
C SER A 147 -9.62 15.69 1.91
N GLN A 148 -9.19 15.96 0.67
CA GLN A 148 -10.08 16.24 -0.46
C GLN A 148 -10.31 14.98 -1.30
N LEU A 149 -9.27 14.22 -1.61
CA LEU A 149 -9.38 13.04 -2.50
C LEU A 149 -9.63 11.73 -1.75
N LYS A 150 -9.59 11.74 -0.41
CA LYS A 150 -9.76 10.57 0.47
C LYS A 150 -8.74 9.46 0.22
N LEU A 151 -7.55 9.84 -0.25
CA LEU A 151 -6.43 8.93 -0.48
C LEU A 151 -5.67 8.75 0.85
N ASN A 152 -5.98 7.67 1.57
CA ASN A 152 -5.46 7.44 2.93
C ASN A 152 -4.28 6.46 2.98
N ASP A 153 -4.05 5.70 1.91
CA ASP A 153 -3.00 4.68 1.79
C ASP A 153 -1.76 5.31 1.15
N MET A 154 -0.80 5.70 1.99
CA MET A 154 0.43 6.36 1.57
C MET A 154 1.63 5.74 2.26
N TYR A 155 2.71 5.50 1.51
CA TYR A 155 3.95 4.97 2.08
C TYR A 155 5.16 5.44 1.28
N ASN A 156 6.35 5.38 1.90
CA ASN A 156 7.57 5.79 1.24
C ASN A 156 8.20 4.65 0.43
N SER A 157 9.00 5.01 -0.56
CA SER A 157 9.90 4.10 -1.27
C SER A 157 11.07 4.89 -1.85
N THR A 158 11.77 4.31 -2.84
CA THR A 158 12.91 4.95 -3.51
C THR A 158 12.67 5.10 -5.00
N ARG A 159 13.34 6.07 -5.63
CA ARG A 159 13.32 6.20 -7.10
C ARG A 159 13.83 4.95 -7.82
N SER A 160 14.85 4.29 -7.25
CA SER A 160 15.40 3.05 -7.81
C SER A 160 14.37 1.92 -7.84
N PHE A 161 13.52 1.84 -6.82
CA PHE A 161 12.41 0.90 -6.78
C PHE A 161 11.37 1.20 -7.86
N ILE A 162 10.96 2.46 -8.00
CA ILE A 162 10.02 2.86 -9.07
C ILE A 162 10.58 2.50 -10.45
N LYS A 163 11.84 2.84 -10.73
CA LYS A 163 12.50 2.54 -12.01
C LYS A 163 12.53 1.05 -12.32
N SER A 164 12.77 0.21 -11.31
CA SER A 164 12.95 -1.24 -11.50
C SER A 164 11.64 -2.03 -11.51
N LYS A 165 10.56 -1.52 -10.91
CA LYS A 165 9.33 -2.29 -10.66
C LYS A 165 8.05 -1.67 -11.21
N MET A 166 8.12 -0.45 -11.75
CA MET A 166 6.93 0.29 -12.14
C MET A 166 7.06 0.94 -13.52
N SER A 167 5.90 1.07 -14.17
CA SER A 167 5.73 1.76 -15.44
C SER A 167 4.54 2.72 -15.35
N PRO A 168 4.51 3.81 -16.15
CA PRO A 168 3.31 4.63 -16.29
C PRO A 168 2.09 3.78 -16.68
N VAL A 169 0.90 4.21 -16.25
CA VAL A 169 -0.35 3.56 -16.67
C VAL A 169 -0.55 3.73 -18.17
N THR A 170 -0.38 4.95 -18.68
CA THR A 170 -0.43 5.26 -20.11
C THR A 170 0.97 5.55 -20.64
N ALA A 171 1.34 4.94 -21.76
CA ALA A 171 2.61 5.22 -22.42
C ALA A 171 2.64 6.67 -22.94
N GLY A 172 3.69 7.42 -22.63
CA GLY A 172 3.85 8.80 -23.09
C GLY A 172 3.31 9.89 -22.14
N GLU A 173 2.39 9.58 -21.23
CA GLU A 173 1.77 10.54 -20.29
C GLU A 173 2.63 10.86 -19.06
N ARG A 174 3.96 10.73 -19.15
CA ARG A 174 4.79 11.27 -18.08
C ARG A 174 4.75 12.79 -18.17
N PRO A 175 4.58 13.51 -17.04
CA PRO A 175 4.79 14.94 -17.03
C PRO A 175 6.19 15.29 -17.52
N HIS A 176 6.29 16.35 -18.32
CA HIS A 176 7.56 16.89 -18.81
C HIS A 176 7.74 18.31 -18.30
N VAL A 177 8.99 18.70 -18.07
CA VAL A 177 9.40 20.08 -17.82
C VAL A 177 10.59 20.36 -18.71
N ASN A 178 10.55 21.46 -19.47
CA ASN A 178 11.59 21.80 -20.45
C ASN A 178 11.92 20.68 -21.45
N GLY A 179 10.93 19.84 -21.80
CA GLY A 179 11.10 18.70 -22.71
C GLY A 179 11.66 17.42 -22.04
N GLU A 180 12.01 17.46 -20.75
CA GLU A 180 12.51 16.30 -20.01
C GLU A 180 11.42 15.64 -19.17
N LYS A 181 11.40 14.31 -19.17
CA LYS A 181 10.47 13.52 -18.34
C LYS A 181 10.83 13.68 -16.87
N ILE A 182 9.82 13.94 -16.04
CA ILE A 182 10.00 13.84 -14.59
C ILE A 182 10.01 12.35 -14.21
N GLU A 183 11.20 11.84 -13.86
CA GLU A 183 11.34 10.47 -13.37
C GLU A 183 10.62 10.26 -12.03
N ALA A 184 9.96 9.11 -11.90
CA ALA A 184 9.21 8.70 -10.70
C ALA A 184 8.14 9.71 -10.25
N PHE A 185 7.39 10.29 -11.19
CA PHE A 185 6.25 11.15 -10.93
C PHE A 185 5.03 10.76 -11.77
N GLY A 186 3.84 10.89 -11.19
CA GLY A 186 2.56 10.67 -11.86
C GLY A 186 1.96 9.29 -11.62
N LEU A 187 0.96 8.93 -12.45
CA LEU A 187 0.19 7.70 -12.31
C LEU A 187 0.94 6.50 -12.89
N MET A 188 1.19 5.50 -12.05
CA MET A 188 1.98 4.32 -12.36
C MET A 188 1.31 3.01 -11.94
N LYS A 189 1.75 1.91 -12.53
CA LYS A 189 1.35 0.54 -12.20
C LYS A 189 2.57 -0.34 -11.99
N ARG A 190 2.39 -1.44 -11.24
CA ARG A 190 3.36 -2.54 -11.28
C ARG A 190 3.33 -3.19 -12.66
N ASP A 191 4.46 -3.70 -13.11
CA ASP A 191 4.54 -4.50 -14.32
C ASP A 191 5.14 -5.89 -14.03
N ASP A 192 5.42 -6.63 -15.09
CA ASP A 192 5.88 -8.02 -15.05
C ASP A 192 7.28 -8.21 -14.46
N ARG A 193 7.95 -7.12 -14.08
CA ARG A 193 9.18 -7.13 -13.28
C ARG A 193 8.92 -7.28 -11.78
N ASP A 194 7.65 -7.25 -11.36
CA ASP A 194 7.21 -7.31 -9.96
C ASP A 194 6.16 -8.41 -9.69
N VAL A 195 6.44 -9.61 -10.19
CA VAL A 195 5.55 -10.78 -10.05
C VAL A 195 5.56 -11.30 -8.61
N CYS A 196 4.37 -11.58 -8.10
CA CYS A 196 4.12 -12.29 -6.85
C CYS A 196 3.62 -13.71 -7.14
N GLN A 197 3.73 -14.60 -6.16
CA GLN A 197 3.09 -15.91 -6.16
C GLN A 197 1.90 -15.87 -5.20
N ALA A 198 0.73 -16.31 -5.65
CA ALA A 198 -0.49 -16.33 -4.85
C ALA A 198 -1.05 -17.74 -4.73
N VAL A 199 -1.55 -18.07 -3.54
CA VAL A 199 -2.29 -19.31 -3.26
C VAL A 199 -3.62 -18.95 -2.61
N PHE A 200 -4.67 -19.68 -2.98
CA PHE A 200 -5.95 -19.60 -2.29
C PHE A 200 -6.02 -20.65 -1.18
N VAL A 201 -6.45 -20.24 0.01
CA VAL A 201 -6.72 -21.15 1.13
C VAL A 201 -8.24 -21.18 1.31
N PRO A 202 -8.90 -22.33 1.08
CA PRO A 202 -10.34 -22.45 1.24
C PRO A 202 -10.76 -22.52 2.71
N GLY A 203 -12.02 -22.22 2.98
CA GLY A 203 -12.60 -22.34 4.33
C GLY A 203 -12.13 -21.26 5.32
N SER A 204 -12.57 -21.36 6.57
CA SER A 204 -12.19 -20.39 7.59
C SER A 204 -10.83 -20.71 8.19
N PHE A 205 -9.96 -19.69 8.27
CA PHE A 205 -8.64 -19.83 8.87
C PHE A 205 -8.14 -18.52 9.50
N VAL A 206 -7.10 -18.64 10.32
CA VAL A 206 -6.34 -17.53 10.88
C VAL A 206 -4.92 -17.60 10.33
N PHE A 207 -4.49 -16.54 9.65
CA PHE A 207 -3.15 -16.41 9.11
C PHE A 207 -2.21 -15.73 10.10
N GLU A 208 -1.18 -16.46 10.52
CA GLU A 208 -0.09 -15.95 11.37
C GLU A 208 1.11 -15.56 10.50
N GLY A 209 0.95 -14.46 9.74
CA GLY A 209 1.99 -13.87 8.90
C GLY A 209 2.89 -12.86 9.63
N PRO A 210 3.71 -12.09 8.90
CA PRO A 210 4.62 -11.08 9.48
C PRO A 210 3.89 -9.85 10.07
N ALA A 211 2.56 -9.76 9.88
CA ALA A 211 1.77 -8.70 10.51
C ALA A 211 1.74 -8.88 12.04
N ALA A 212 1.71 -7.76 12.77
CA ALA A 212 1.69 -7.77 14.23
C ALA A 212 0.47 -8.47 14.86
N THR A 213 -0.62 -8.62 14.10
CA THR A 213 -1.81 -9.35 14.54
C THR A 213 -2.19 -10.41 13.49
N PRO A 214 -2.59 -11.63 13.93
CA PRO A 214 -3.08 -12.64 13.02
C PRO A 214 -4.32 -12.16 12.25
N GLN A 215 -4.36 -12.45 10.96
CA GLN A 215 -5.46 -12.05 10.08
C GLN A 215 -6.51 -13.16 10.04
N VAL A 216 -7.78 -12.81 10.21
CA VAL A 216 -8.89 -13.78 10.19
C VAL A 216 -9.54 -13.78 8.81
N PHE A 217 -9.77 -14.98 8.28
CA PHE A 217 -10.46 -15.23 7.02
C PHE A 217 -11.64 -16.15 7.30
N GLU A 218 -12.85 -15.65 7.10
CA GLU A 218 -14.07 -16.42 7.41
C GLU A 218 -14.49 -17.33 6.24
N ASN A 219 -14.19 -16.93 5.01
CA ASN A 219 -14.68 -17.58 3.78
C ASN A 219 -13.55 -17.84 2.78
N GLY A 220 -12.39 -18.24 3.28
CA GLY A 220 -11.17 -18.37 2.49
C GLY A 220 -10.44 -17.04 2.31
N GLY A 221 -9.23 -17.14 1.77
CA GLY A 221 -8.29 -16.03 1.72
C GLY A 221 -7.18 -16.30 0.73
N VAL A 222 -6.52 -15.23 0.27
CA VAL A 222 -5.38 -15.34 -0.64
C VAL A 222 -4.11 -15.01 0.12
N ILE A 223 -3.13 -15.91 0.09
CA ILE A 223 -1.81 -15.62 0.61
C ILE A 223 -0.87 -15.32 -0.56
N VAL A 224 -0.17 -14.20 -0.47
CA VAL A 224 0.71 -13.68 -1.52
C VAL A 224 2.14 -13.64 -1.01
N LYS A 225 3.06 -14.24 -1.77
CA LYS A 225 4.51 -14.17 -1.55
C LYS A 225 5.19 -13.32 -2.62
N GLN A 226 6.09 -12.43 -2.20
CA GLN A 226 6.90 -11.57 -3.06
C GLN A 226 8.31 -11.45 -2.50
N GLY A 227 9.28 -12.14 -3.10
CA GLY A 227 10.57 -12.35 -2.43
C GLY A 227 10.36 -13.10 -1.11
N GLU A 228 10.89 -12.58 -0.01
CA GLU A 228 10.68 -13.15 1.33
C GLU A 228 9.40 -12.66 2.02
N ASP A 229 8.75 -11.62 1.49
CA ASP A 229 7.55 -11.06 2.09
C ASP A 229 6.33 -11.95 1.80
N VAL A 230 5.57 -12.29 2.84
CA VAL A 230 4.33 -13.06 2.74
C VAL A 230 3.21 -12.28 3.42
N ARG A 231 2.04 -12.18 2.80
CA ARG A 231 0.89 -11.44 3.33
C ARG A 231 -0.43 -12.10 2.99
N GLY A 232 -1.38 -12.03 3.92
CA GLY A 232 -2.77 -12.37 3.67
C GLY A 232 -3.49 -11.21 2.98
N VAL A 233 -4.43 -11.55 2.08
CA VAL A 233 -5.26 -10.61 1.33
C VAL A 233 -6.68 -11.17 1.28
N GLN A 234 -7.66 -10.35 1.67
CA GLN A 234 -9.07 -10.73 1.56
C GLN A 234 -9.46 -10.94 0.09
N PRO A 235 -10.27 -11.97 -0.25
CA PRO A 235 -10.56 -12.33 -1.64
C PRO A 235 -11.05 -11.16 -2.51
N GLU A 236 -11.96 -10.33 -2.00
CA GLU A 236 -12.51 -9.17 -2.69
C GLU A 236 -11.47 -8.06 -2.91
N VAL A 237 -10.54 -7.89 -1.96
CA VAL A 237 -9.40 -6.98 -2.12
C VAL A 237 -8.46 -7.53 -3.19
N PHE A 238 -8.23 -8.84 -3.21
CA PHE A 238 -7.36 -9.47 -4.19
C PHE A 238 -7.89 -9.30 -5.61
N VAL A 239 -9.18 -9.58 -5.85
CA VAL A 239 -9.85 -9.37 -7.15
C VAL A 239 -9.68 -7.93 -7.65
N ARG A 240 -9.83 -6.95 -6.76
CA ARG A 240 -9.71 -5.54 -7.13
C ARG A 240 -8.26 -5.11 -7.41
N THR A 241 -7.28 -5.70 -6.72
CA THR A 241 -5.91 -5.17 -6.65
C THR A 241 -4.85 -6.04 -7.32
N TYR A 242 -5.22 -7.22 -7.81
CA TYR A 242 -4.33 -8.13 -8.53
C TYR A 242 -4.91 -8.58 -9.87
N LYS A 243 -4.01 -9.00 -10.75
CA LYS A 243 -4.30 -9.64 -12.03
C LYS A 243 -3.28 -10.72 -12.30
N PHE A 244 -3.57 -11.62 -13.23
CA PHE A 244 -2.61 -12.61 -13.68
C PHE A 244 -1.39 -11.92 -14.33
N LYS A 245 -0.24 -12.61 -14.33
CA LYS A 245 0.99 -12.11 -14.97
C LYS A 245 0.79 -11.73 -16.44
N ASP A 246 -0.06 -12.47 -17.16
CA ASP A 246 -0.43 -12.22 -18.55
C ASP A 246 -1.36 -10.99 -18.75
N GLY A 247 -1.79 -10.36 -17.65
CA GLY A 247 -2.65 -9.19 -17.66
C GLY A 247 -4.14 -9.47 -17.54
N ARG A 248 -4.59 -10.74 -17.63
CA ARG A 248 -6.00 -11.09 -17.44
C ARG A 248 -6.47 -10.76 -16.02
N PRO A 249 -7.71 -10.27 -15.84
CA PRO A 249 -8.24 -10.01 -14.51
C PRO A 249 -8.46 -11.32 -13.75
N VAL A 250 -8.35 -11.26 -12.42
CA VAL A 250 -8.85 -12.31 -11.53
C VAL A 250 -10.30 -11.98 -11.21
N THR A 251 -11.18 -12.97 -11.31
CA THR A 251 -12.63 -12.81 -11.10
C THR A 251 -13.12 -13.53 -9.85
N SER A 252 -12.49 -14.65 -9.49
CA SER A 252 -12.82 -15.44 -8.30
C SER A 252 -11.57 -16.19 -7.82
N PRO A 253 -10.95 -15.80 -6.69
CA PRO A 253 -9.72 -16.44 -6.23
C PRO A 253 -9.86 -17.95 -6.03
N ALA A 254 -11.02 -18.40 -5.55
CA ALA A 254 -11.33 -19.81 -5.34
C ALA A 254 -11.36 -20.66 -6.64
N LYS A 255 -11.65 -20.04 -7.79
CA LYS A 255 -11.70 -20.72 -9.09
C LYS A 255 -10.44 -20.49 -9.92
N ASP A 256 -9.85 -19.31 -9.77
CA ASP A 256 -8.82 -18.77 -10.66
C ASP A 256 -7.40 -19.05 -10.14
N LEU A 257 -7.23 -19.29 -8.84
CA LEU A 257 -5.95 -19.55 -8.21
C LEU A 257 -5.80 -21.03 -7.84
N LYS A 258 -4.55 -21.47 -7.73
CA LYS A 258 -4.25 -22.77 -7.14
C LYS A 258 -4.62 -22.74 -5.66
N ALA A 259 -5.37 -23.74 -5.24
CA ALA A 259 -5.77 -23.94 -3.86
C ALA A 259 -4.72 -24.76 -3.10
N GLN A 260 -4.54 -24.46 -1.82
CA GLN A 260 -3.78 -25.28 -0.88
C GLN A 260 -4.77 -25.97 0.07
N GLY A 261 -4.65 -27.29 0.24
CA GLY A 261 -5.47 -28.05 1.20
C GLY A 261 -6.41 -29.11 0.62
N ASP A 262 -6.16 -29.61 -0.60
CA ASP A 262 -6.71 -30.89 -1.07
C ASP A 262 -5.72 -32.04 -0.82
#